data_AF-A0A7W0MK54-F1
#
_entry.id   AF-A0A7W0MK54-F1
#
_cell.length_a   1.000
_cell.length_b   1.000
_cell.length_c   1.000
_cell.angle_alpha   90.00
_cell.angle_beta   90.00
_cell.angle_gamma   90.00
#
_symmetry.space_group_name_H-M   'P 1'
#
loop_
_entity.id
_entity.type
_entity.pdbx_description
1 polymer ?
#
loop_
_entity_poly.entity_id
_entity_poly.type
_entity_poly.pdbx_seq_one_letter_code
_entity_poly.pdbx_strand_id
1 'polypeptide(L)'
;MTYNARLPLEERLNVIDHIQARRYAKLTGATLEIATEGIIRHLRACDRMDVNPDVSAVREIIDDALNGRRVYAEAVDTRYAA
;
A
#
# COMPACT_ATOMS: atom_id res chain seq x y z
N MET A 1 -8.45 13.93 -0.31
CA MET A 1 -9.22 12.79 0.25
C MET A 1 -8.67 12.51 1.64
N THR A 2 -9.46 12.60 2.71
CA THR A 2 -8.93 12.42 4.08
C THR A 2 -8.49 10.97 4.27
N TYR A 3 -7.19 10.70 4.26
CA TYR A 3 -6.60 9.43 4.65
C TYR A 3 -7.06 9.09 6.08
N ASN A 4 -8.11 8.25 6.20
CA ASN A 4 -8.62 7.88 7.51
C ASN A 4 -7.81 6.69 8.03
N ALA A 5 -6.66 7.00 8.64
CA ALA A 5 -5.76 6.03 9.26
C ALA A 5 -6.44 5.14 10.31
N ARG A 6 -7.62 5.53 10.80
CA ARG A 6 -8.41 4.81 11.82
C ARG A 6 -9.24 3.68 11.23
N LEU A 7 -9.47 3.66 9.92
CA LEU A 7 -10.14 2.55 9.26
C LEU A 7 -9.17 1.38 9.07
N PRO A 8 -9.64 0.12 9.20
CA PRO A 8 -8.89 -1.06 8.78
C PRO A 8 -8.35 -0.93 7.36
N LEU A 9 -7.19 -1.52 7.10
CA LEU A 9 -6.54 -1.41 5.78
C LEU A 9 -7.43 -1.95 4.65
N GLU A 10 -8.17 -3.01 4.91
CA GLU A 10 -9.13 -3.59 3.96
C GLU A 10 -10.25 -2.62 3.60
N GLU A 11 -10.80 -1.88 4.56
CA GLU A 11 -11.83 -0.87 4.29
C GLU A 11 -11.28 0.29 3.46
N ARG A 12 -10.04 0.70 3.75
CA ARG A 12 -9.35 1.72 2.95
C ARG A 12 -9.10 1.25 1.53
N LEU A 13 -8.74 -0.02 1.35
CA LEU A 13 -8.61 -0.64 0.04
C LEU A 13 -9.94 -0.72 -0.69
N ASN A 14 -11.05 -1.00 0.00
CA ASN A 14 -12.38 -1.03 -0.61
C ASN A 14 -12.78 0.32 -1.22
N VAL A 15 -12.35 1.44 -0.63
CA VAL A 15 -12.55 2.79 -1.19
C VAL A 15 -11.75 3.01 -2.47
N ILE A 16 -10.57 2.38 -2.59
CA ILE A 16 -9.69 2.49 -3.75
C ILE A 16 -10.15 1.54 -4.87
N ASP A 17 -10.26 0.25 -4.54
CA ASP A 17 -10.74 -0.81 -5.43
C ASP A 17 -11.16 -2.05 -4.63
N HIS A 18 -12.44 -2.40 -4.72
CA HIS A 18 -13.02 -3.59 -4.11
C HIS A 18 -12.36 -4.92 -4.58
N ILE A 19 -11.80 -4.97 -5.80
CA ILE A 19 -11.12 -6.18 -6.28
C ILE A 19 -9.80 -6.37 -5.53
N GLN A 20 -8.97 -5.33 -5.40
CA GLN A 20 -7.73 -5.41 -4.64
C GLN A 20 -7.98 -5.64 -3.15
N ALA A 21 -9.04 -5.05 -2.57
CA ALA A 21 -9.44 -5.34 -1.19
C ALA A 21 -9.72 -6.84 -0.98
N ARG A 22 -10.49 -7.46 -1.88
CA ARG A 22 -10.77 -8.90 -1.84
C ARG A 22 -9.54 -9.77 -2.07
N ARG A 23 -8.58 -9.33 -2.89
CA ARG A 23 -7.31 -10.05 -3.09
C ARG A 23 -6.45 -9.99 -1.83
N TYR A 24 -6.32 -8.80 -1.24
CA TYR A 24 -5.60 -8.59 0.01
C TYR A 24 -6.18 -9.41 1.17
N ALA A 25 -7.51 -9.46 1.32
CA ALA A 25 -8.18 -10.22 2.38
C ALA A 25 -7.91 -11.74 2.35
N LYS A 26 -7.44 -12.28 1.22
CA LYS A 26 -7.06 -13.69 1.07
C LYS A 26 -5.59 -13.97 1.43
N LEU A 27 -4.77 -12.93 1.61
CA LEU A 27 -3.37 -13.10 1.94
C LEU A 27 -3.22 -13.60 3.37
N THR A 28 -2.19 -14.40 3.60
CA THR A 28 -1.86 -14.95 4.92
C THR A 28 -0.35 -15.03 5.12
N GLY A 29 0.08 -15.12 6.39
CA GLY A 29 1.49 -15.25 6.76
C GLY A 29 2.37 -14.17 6.13
N ALA A 30 3.52 -14.59 5.60
CA ALA A 30 4.52 -13.67 5.02
C ALA A 30 3.95 -12.80 3.88
N THR A 31 3.06 -13.34 3.04
CA THR A 31 2.46 -12.57 1.95
C THR A 31 1.58 -11.42 2.46
N LEU A 32 0.83 -11.66 3.54
CA LEU A 32 0.03 -10.63 4.19
C LEU A 32 0.92 -9.54 4.79
N GLU A 33 1.98 -9.92 5.50
CA GLU A 33 2.91 -8.98 6.11
C GLU A 33 3.57 -8.07 5.06
N ILE A 34 4.07 -8.68 3.98
CA ILE A 34 4.71 -7.96 2.87
C ILE A 34 3.73 -7.00 2.19
N ALA A 35 2.52 -7.47 1.85
CA ALA A 35 1.52 -6.62 1.21
C ALA A 35 1.08 -5.47 2.14
N THR A 36 0.86 -5.76 3.43
CA THR A 36 0.44 -4.77 4.43
C THR A 36 1.43 -3.63 4.52
N GLU A 37 2.72 -3.96 4.67
CA GLU A 37 3.79 -2.98 4.78
C GLU A 37 3.85 -2.08 3.53
N GLY A 38 3.77 -2.69 2.35
CA GLY A 38 3.82 -1.96 1.09
C GLY A 38 2.65 -1.03 0.85
N ILE A 39 1.43 -1.53 1.08
CA ILE A 39 0.22 -0.74 0.89
C ILE A 39 0.21 0.43 1.87
N ILE A 40 0.57 0.22 3.14
CA ILE A 40 0.66 1.32 4.11
C ILE A 40 1.66 2.38 3.66
N ARG A 41 2.84 1.98 3.15
CA ARG A 41 3.84 2.90 2.63
C ARG A 41 3.34 3.67 1.41
N HIS A 42 2.72 3.00 0.45
CA HIS A 42 2.14 3.64 -0.73
C HIS A 42 1.09 4.68 -0.33
N LEU A 43 0.15 4.31 0.53
CA LEU A 43 -0.91 5.22 0.97
C LEU A 43 -0.37 6.42 1.75
N ARG A 44 0.67 6.23 2.58
CA ARG A 44 1.37 7.35 3.24
C ARG A 44 2.13 8.24 2.27
N ALA A 45 2.69 7.69 1.20
CA ALA A 45 3.35 8.48 0.16
C ALA A 45 2.33 9.33 -0.62
N CYS A 46 1.20 8.74 -1.00
CA CYS A 46 0.09 9.44 -1.63
C CYS A 46 -0.43 10.59 -0.76
N ASP A 47 -0.65 10.33 0.53
CA ASP A 47 -1.08 11.36 1.50
C ASP A 47 -0.07 12.51 1.63
N ARG A 48 1.24 12.21 1.75
CA ARG A 48 2.30 13.23 1.82
C ARG A 48 2.40 14.09 0.56
N MET A 49 2.12 13.50 -0.61
CA MET A 49 2.21 14.16 -1.91
C MET A 49 0.89 14.80 -2.34
N ASP A 50 -0.17 14.68 -1.53
CA ASP A 50 -1.55 15.10 -1.85
C ASP A 50 -2.05 14.54 -3.20
N VAL A 51 -1.78 13.27 -3.46
CA VAL A 51 -2.24 12.54 -4.64
C VAL A 51 -3.15 11.37 -4.27
N ASN A 52 -4.05 10.99 -5.16
CA ASN A 52 -4.89 9.82 -4.95
C ASN A 52 -4.07 8.53 -5.16
N PRO A 53 -4.27 7.49 -4.32
CA PRO A 53 -3.70 6.16 -4.54
C PRO A 53 -4.13 5.55 -5.88
N ASP A 54 -3.20 4.90 -6.56
CA ASP A 54 -3.47 4.21 -7.81
C ASP A 54 -3.74 2.72 -7.55
N VAL A 55 -4.83 2.22 -8.15
CA VAL A 55 -5.21 0.80 -8.13
C VAL A 55 -4.09 -0.07 -8.70
N SER A 56 -3.38 0.40 -9.73
CA SER A 56 -2.30 -0.37 -10.36
C SER A 56 -1.12 -0.57 -9.41
N ALA A 57 -0.75 0.47 -8.65
CA ALA A 57 0.31 0.38 -7.64
C ALA A 57 -0.07 -0.59 -6.50
N VAL A 58 -1.32 -0.55 -6.02
CA VAL A 58 -1.81 -1.52 -5.03
C VAL A 58 -1.76 -2.94 -5.58
N ARG A 59 -2.17 -3.13 -6.83
CA ARG A 59 -2.13 -4.44 -7.51
C ARG A 59 -0.71 -4.99 -7.57
N GLU A 60 0.25 -4.16 -7.99
CA GLU A 60 1.66 -4.55 -8.09
C GLU A 60 2.25 -4.95 -6.73
N ILE A 61 1.93 -4.21 -5.67
CA ILE A 61 2.36 -4.56 -4.30
C ILE A 61 1.83 -5.94 -3.87
N ILE A 62 0.56 -6.24 -4.18
CA ILE A 62 -0.04 -7.55 -3.89
C ILE A 62 0.64 -8.65 -4.73
N ASP A 63 0.91 -8.39 -6.01
CA ASP A 63 1.56 -9.34 -6.91
C ASP A 63 3.00 -9.63 -6.46
N ASP A 64 3.75 -8.63 -6.05
CA ASP A 64 5.10 -8.79 -5.49
C ASP A 64 5.07 -9.56 -4.17
N ALA A 65 4.10 -9.27 -3.30
CA ALA A 65 3.94 -10.00 -2.05
C ALA A 65 3.64 -11.49 -2.26
N LEU A 66 2.79 -11.82 -3.24
CA LEU A 66 2.52 -13.21 -3.64
C LEU A 66 3.76 -13.92 -4.19
N ASN A 67 4.71 -13.16 -4.76
CA ASN A 67 6.00 -13.67 -5.21
C ASN A 67 7.08 -13.64 -4.10
N GLY A 68 6.72 -13.26 -2.86
CA GLY A 68 7.66 -13.15 -1.74
C GLY A 68 8.64 -11.98 -1.85
N ARG A 69 8.38 -10.99 -2.73
CA ARG A 69 9.23 -9.82 -2.92
C ARG A 69 8.74 -8.62 -2.10
N ARG A 70 9.66 -7.97 -1.40
CA ARG A 70 9.45 -6.67 -0.75
C ARG A 70 9.89 -5.56 -1.69
N VAL A 71 8.96 -5.02 -2.48
CA VAL A 71 9.24 -3.92 -3.42
C VAL A 71 8.39 -2.72 -3.01
N TYR A 72 9.03 -1.76 -2.37
CA TYR A 72 8.40 -0.50 -1.99
C TYR A 72 9.40 0.62 -2.28
N ALA A 73 8.94 1.74 -2.81
CA ALA A 73 9.78 2.91 -2.96
C ALA A 73 10.28 3.35 -1.57
N GLU A 74 11.58 3.28 -1.33
CA GLU A 74 12.18 4.02 -0.22
C GLU A 74 11.93 5.50 -0.51
N ALA A 75 11.33 6.20 0.44
CA ALA A 75 11.45 7.65 0.45
C ALA A 75 12.93 7.92 0.70
N VAL A 76 13.68 8.26 -0.35
CA VAL A 76 15.02 8.83 -0.20
C VAL A 76 14.86 9.98 0.77
N ASP A 77 15.38 9.83 1.99
CA ASP A 77 15.33 10.85 3.02
C ASP A 77 16.22 12.00 2.53
N THR A 78 15.64 12.94 1.79
CA THR A 78 16.35 14.08 1.20
C THR A 78 16.62 15.17 2.25
N ARG A 79 16.84 14.76 3.51
CA ARG A 79 17.13 15.67 4.64
C ARG A 79 18.62 15.87 4.92
N TYR A 80 19.51 15.35 4.07
CA TYR A 80 20.95 15.67 4.13
C TYR A 80 21.54 15.88 2.74
N ALA A 81 21.25 17.02 2.12
CA ALA A 81 22.05 17.58 1.02
C ALA A 81 21.73 19.07 0.81
N ALA A 82 22.16 19.92 1.75
CA ALA A 82 22.59 21.32 1.52
C ALA A 82 23.01 21.94 2.85
#